data_AF-A0AAV3ZGI7-F1
#
_entry.id   AF-A0AAV3ZGI7-F1
#
_cell.length_a   1.000
_cell.length_b   1.000
_cell.length_c   1.000
_cell.angle_alpha   90.00
_cell.angle_beta   90.00
_cell.angle_gamma   90.00
#
_symmetry.space_group_name_H-M   'P 1'
#
loop_
_entity.id
_entity.type
_entity.pdbx_description
1 polymer ?
#
loop_
_entity_poly.entity_id
_entity_poly.type
_entity_poly.pdbx_seq_one_letter_code
_entity_poly.pdbx_strand_id
1 'polypeptide(L)'
;MFGEVIANVMGNYRIYAAGVFFDRYKFENDDGSVRELFGPWAFRRQGAFYAEDQAGYSSMYIDSDWFRQAKARHGANFFGIKRYKLRAYVRSNPKGTSAVRHEFFPIIYRAAPYEVGFWTKPHFRCDGKVDAWVMTYVSPFFGLDSLRTRLEFRGVTTVDVPLSFLELNQCPMPFSVPNAFKNTARCDYLSTKCAPQAGFLFMRGSYMCTCRMGFEYWHSDGKFWIEGSLLELEYEKKRAGIFSRFDHLTCRRGQASALYQGYVPIFLSVSVLVLLKVV
;
A
#
# COMPACT_ATOMS: atom_id res chain seq x y z
N MET A 1 -12.66 17.74 16.94
CA MET A 1 -11.46 16.88 16.80
C MET A 1 -11.70 15.40 17.10
N PHE A 2 -12.35 15.02 18.21
CA PHE A 2 -12.66 13.59 18.47
C PHE A 2 -13.58 12.96 17.42
N GLY A 3 -14.59 13.70 16.93
CA GLY A 3 -15.50 13.20 15.90
C GLY A 3 -14.79 12.87 14.58
N GLU A 4 -13.73 13.61 14.25
CA GLU A 4 -12.96 13.51 13.02
C GLU A 4 -12.05 12.27 13.04
N VAL A 5 -11.38 12.00 14.17
CA VAL A 5 -10.59 10.76 14.31
C VAL A 5 -11.48 9.54 14.35
N ILE A 6 -12.63 9.61 15.03
CA ILE A 6 -13.62 8.52 15.04
C ILE A 6 -14.17 8.29 13.62
N ALA A 7 -14.52 9.36 12.90
CA ALA A 7 -15.03 9.26 11.53
C ALA A 7 -14.02 8.59 10.58
N ASN A 8 -12.72 8.82 10.76
CA ASN A 8 -11.69 8.14 9.97
C ASN A 8 -11.70 6.61 10.21
N VAL A 9 -11.77 6.18 11.46
CA VAL A 9 -11.78 4.74 11.82
C VAL A 9 -13.11 4.08 11.42
N MET A 10 -14.23 4.77 11.61
CA MET A 10 -15.55 4.27 11.22
C MET A 10 -15.75 4.24 9.70
N GLY A 11 -15.18 5.21 8.99
CA GLY A 11 -15.38 5.39 7.56
C GLY A 11 -14.67 4.35 6.70
N ASN A 12 -13.64 3.67 7.22
CA ASN A 12 -12.90 2.67 6.48
C ASN A 12 -12.44 1.51 7.38
N TYR A 13 -12.91 0.30 7.08
CA TYR A 13 -12.57 -0.91 7.84
C TYR A 13 -11.07 -1.27 7.82
N ARG A 14 -10.29 -0.75 6.86
CA ARG A 14 -8.83 -0.95 6.77
C ARG A 14 -8.05 -0.06 7.72
N ILE A 15 -8.66 1.01 8.23
CA ILE A 15 -8.07 1.87 9.24
C ILE A 15 -8.38 1.24 10.61
N TYR A 16 -7.35 0.82 11.31
CA TYR A 16 -7.52 0.21 12.63
C TYR A 16 -7.49 1.24 13.76
N ALA A 17 -6.70 2.30 13.57
CA ALA A 17 -6.68 3.45 14.44
C ALA A 17 -6.26 4.71 13.66
N ALA A 18 -6.64 5.87 14.17
CA ALA A 18 -6.25 7.16 13.62
C ALA A 18 -6.13 8.19 14.75
N GLY A 19 -5.16 9.08 14.64
CA GLY A 19 -4.93 10.11 15.66
C GLY A 19 -4.58 11.46 15.06
N VAL A 20 -4.91 12.52 15.79
CA VAL A 20 -4.42 13.87 15.53
C VAL A 20 -3.69 14.33 16.78
N PHE A 21 -2.39 14.59 16.65
CA PHE A 21 -1.50 14.90 17.75
C PHE A 21 -0.96 16.31 17.61
N PHE A 22 -1.31 17.19 18.54
CA PHE A 22 -0.83 18.56 18.55
C PHE A 22 0.54 18.66 19.23
N ASP A 23 1.38 19.57 18.76
CA ASP A 23 2.61 19.93 19.46
C ASP A 23 2.28 20.74 20.73
N ARG A 24 3.28 20.93 21.60
CA ARG A 24 3.07 21.56 22.90
C ARG A 24 2.45 22.95 22.75
N TYR A 25 1.38 23.20 23.52
CA TYR A 25 0.67 24.48 23.54
C TYR A 25 0.12 24.93 22.18
N LYS A 26 -0.12 23.99 21.26
CA LYS A 26 -0.66 24.30 19.92
C LYS A 26 -2.16 24.10 19.78
N PHE A 27 -2.83 23.58 20.81
CA PHE A 27 -4.27 23.43 20.85
C PHE A 27 -4.91 24.43 21.81
N GLU A 28 -5.84 25.20 21.29
CA GLU A 28 -6.63 26.20 22.01
C GLU A 28 -8.07 25.66 22.16
N ASN A 29 -8.60 25.70 23.38
CA ASN A 29 -10.00 25.41 23.64
C ASN A 29 -10.89 26.58 23.20
N ASP A 30 -12.19 26.34 23.11
CA ASP A 30 -13.18 27.37 22.80
C ASP A 30 -13.16 28.53 23.81
N ASP A 31 -12.78 28.25 25.06
CA ASP A 31 -12.62 29.24 26.14
C ASP A 31 -11.32 30.08 26.02
N GLY A 32 -10.50 29.84 25.00
CA GLY A 32 -9.19 30.48 24.81
C GLY A 32 -8.07 29.93 25.69
N SER A 33 -8.35 28.94 26.55
CA SER A 33 -7.33 28.25 27.33
C SER A 33 -6.49 27.31 26.45
N VAL A 34 -5.18 27.28 26.68
CA VAL A 34 -4.23 26.47 25.92
C VAL A 34 -3.90 25.20 26.69
N ARG A 35 -4.03 24.03 26.06
CA ARG A 35 -3.61 22.76 26.65
C ARG A 35 -2.13 22.52 26.39
N GLU A 36 -1.42 21.96 27.37
CA GLU A 36 -0.02 21.55 27.15
C GLU A 36 0.06 20.52 26.01
N LEU A 37 -0.76 19.47 26.07
CA LEU A 37 -0.87 18.44 25.06
C LEU A 37 -2.34 18.16 24.74
N PHE A 38 -2.59 17.80 23.50
CA PHE A 38 -3.89 17.32 23.05
C PHE A 38 -3.68 16.36 21.89
N GLY A 39 -4.09 15.12 22.08
CA GLY A 39 -3.85 14.03 21.15
C GLY A 39 -5.07 13.13 21.01
N PRO A 40 -6.21 13.60 20.46
CA PRO A 40 -7.35 12.75 20.20
C PRO A 40 -6.94 11.60 19.29
N TRP A 41 -7.13 10.38 19.78
CA TRP A 41 -6.78 9.14 19.11
C TRP A 41 -7.97 8.18 19.19
N ALA A 42 -8.36 7.64 18.05
CA ALA A 42 -9.45 6.69 17.93
C ALA A 42 -8.94 5.35 17.42
N PHE A 43 -9.54 4.27 17.90
CA PHE A 43 -9.16 2.91 17.52
C PHE A 43 -10.34 1.96 17.56
N ARG A 44 -10.20 0.85 16.84
CA ARG A 44 -11.19 -0.22 16.80
C ARG A 44 -10.77 -1.34 17.74
N ARG A 45 -11.69 -1.79 18.60
CA ARG A 45 -11.48 -2.92 19.51
C ARG A 45 -12.78 -3.72 19.68
N GLN A 46 -12.71 -5.03 19.52
CA GLN A 46 -13.86 -5.94 19.71
C GLN A 46 -15.14 -5.52 18.95
N GLY A 47 -14.99 -4.95 17.75
CA GLY A 47 -16.12 -4.49 16.93
C GLY A 47 -16.69 -3.11 17.31
N ALA A 48 -16.26 -2.54 18.43
CA ALA A 48 -16.58 -1.18 18.85
C ALA A 48 -15.48 -0.18 18.47
N PHE A 49 -15.85 1.10 18.51
CA PHE A 49 -14.96 2.23 18.25
C PHE A 49 -14.78 3.03 19.53
N TYR A 50 -13.54 3.31 19.87
CA TYR A 50 -13.17 4.08 21.06
C TYR A 50 -12.36 5.29 20.64
N ALA A 51 -12.46 6.36 21.41
CA ALA A 51 -11.56 7.49 21.28
C ALA A 51 -11.15 8.03 22.63
N GLU A 52 -9.86 8.32 22.76
CA GLU A 52 -9.21 8.74 23.98
C GLU A 52 -8.21 9.85 23.68
N ASP A 53 -7.91 10.68 24.67
CA ASP A 53 -6.81 11.64 24.57
C ASP A 53 -5.50 10.95 24.95
N GLN A 54 -4.62 10.71 23.98
CA GLN A 54 -3.33 10.09 24.22
C GLN A 54 -2.38 10.97 25.04
N ALA A 55 -2.68 12.28 25.19
CA ALA A 55 -1.97 13.15 26.11
C ALA A 55 -2.03 12.66 27.57
N GLY A 56 -3.07 11.91 27.95
CA GLY A 56 -3.24 11.40 29.32
C GLY A 56 -2.44 10.13 29.65
N TYR A 57 -1.62 9.62 28.72
CA TYR A 57 -0.87 8.38 28.91
C TYR A 57 0.46 8.65 29.62
N SER A 58 1.04 7.60 30.24
CA SER A 58 2.34 7.71 30.91
C SER A 58 3.47 8.05 29.94
N SER A 59 3.44 7.49 28.73
CA SER A 59 4.36 7.82 27.65
C SER A 59 3.78 8.95 26.79
N MET A 60 4.46 10.08 26.74
CA MET A 60 4.07 11.20 25.90
C MET A 60 4.27 10.85 24.42
N TYR A 61 3.26 11.11 23.58
CA TYR A 61 3.35 10.84 22.13
C TYR A 61 4.41 11.71 21.44
N ILE A 62 4.81 12.83 22.03
CA ILE A 62 5.88 13.71 21.48
C ILE A 62 7.23 13.01 21.45
N ASP A 63 7.49 12.10 22.40
CA ASP A 63 8.76 11.39 22.49
C ASP A 63 8.86 10.22 21.51
N SER A 64 7.75 9.86 20.87
CA SER A 64 7.73 8.84 19.83
C SER A 64 8.63 9.22 18.64
N ASP A 65 9.23 8.21 18.01
CA ASP A 65 10.13 8.43 16.88
C ASP A 65 9.42 9.10 15.70
N TRP A 66 8.17 8.72 15.44
CA TRP A 66 7.39 9.27 14.34
C TRP A 66 7.07 10.75 14.54
N PHE A 67 6.75 11.19 15.77
CA PHE A 67 6.47 12.59 16.06
C PHE A 67 7.74 13.43 15.97
N ARG A 68 8.84 12.96 16.59
CA ARG A 68 10.16 13.63 16.53
C ARG A 68 10.65 13.76 15.10
N GLN A 69 10.52 12.71 14.28
CA GLN A 69 10.93 12.74 12.88
C GLN A 69 10.11 13.75 12.07
N ALA A 70 8.79 13.78 12.25
CA ALA A 70 7.93 14.76 11.57
C ALA A 70 8.28 16.20 11.99
N LYS A 71 8.45 16.44 13.30
CA LYS A 71 8.82 17.76 13.84
C LYS A 71 10.21 18.21 13.40
N ALA A 72 11.21 17.32 13.38
CA ALA A 72 12.54 17.64 12.90
C ALA A 72 12.54 18.02 11.41
N ARG A 73 11.75 17.31 10.59
CA ARG A 73 11.66 17.58 9.14
C ARG A 73 10.87 18.84 8.82
N HIS A 74 9.80 19.13 9.57
CA HIS A 74 8.80 20.15 9.21
C HIS A 74 8.64 21.29 10.22
N GLY A 75 9.43 21.32 11.29
CA GLY A 75 9.34 22.37 12.32
C GLY A 75 9.72 23.75 11.78
N ALA A 76 10.74 23.82 10.90
CA ALA A 76 11.19 25.06 10.26
C ALA A 76 11.08 25.02 8.72
N ASN A 77 10.85 23.84 8.13
CA ASN A 77 10.83 23.64 6.68
C ASN A 77 9.42 23.28 6.17
N PHE A 78 8.90 24.16 5.32
CA PHE A 78 7.56 24.07 4.73
C PHE A 78 7.59 23.70 3.23
N PHE A 79 8.72 23.17 2.74
CA PHE A 79 8.87 22.76 1.36
C PHE A 79 7.90 21.63 0.99
N GLY A 80 7.29 21.72 -0.20
CA GLY A 80 6.34 20.71 -0.73
C GLY A 80 4.89 20.86 -0.26
N ILE A 81 4.60 21.79 0.66
CA ILE A 81 3.23 22.06 1.11
C ILE A 81 2.42 22.73 0.00
N LYS A 82 1.20 22.24 -0.23
CA LYS A 82 0.29 22.75 -1.27
C LYS A 82 -0.81 23.60 -0.64
N ARG A 83 -1.29 24.60 -1.40
CA ARG A 83 -2.45 25.43 -1.03
C ARG A 83 -3.72 24.75 -1.53
N TYR A 84 -4.63 24.47 -0.62
CA TYR A 84 -5.94 23.89 -0.90
C TYR A 84 -7.02 24.95 -0.75
N LYS A 85 -8.09 24.82 -1.55
CA LYS A 85 -9.27 25.67 -1.52
C LYS A 85 -10.50 24.80 -1.33
N LEU A 86 -11.07 24.84 -0.14
CA LEU A 86 -12.28 24.10 0.21
C LEU A 86 -13.52 24.99 0.07
N ARG A 87 -14.46 24.56 -0.76
CA ARG A 87 -15.77 25.18 -0.95
C ARG A 87 -16.80 24.42 -0.13
N ALA A 88 -16.78 24.61 1.19
CA ALA A 88 -17.69 23.93 2.10
C ALA A 88 -19.08 24.60 2.09
N TYR A 89 -20.12 23.77 1.97
CA TYR A 89 -21.51 24.17 2.09
C TYR A 89 -22.12 23.46 3.31
N VAL A 90 -22.88 24.20 4.11
CA VAL A 90 -23.54 23.73 5.33
C VAL A 90 -25.05 23.73 5.11
N ARG A 91 -25.77 22.80 5.73
CA ARG A 91 -27.24 22.75 5.65
C ARG A 91 -27.84 24.00 6.29
N SER A 92 -28.80 24.64 5.63
CA SER A 92 -29.52 25.81 6.14
C SER A 92 -30.47 25.46 7.28
N ASN A 93 -31.02 24.25 7.25
CA ASN A 93 -32.01 23.76 8.19
C ASN A 93 -31.80 22.27 8.50
N PRO A 94 -32.35 21.76 9.61
CA PRO A 94 -32.23 20.35 9.99
C PRO A 94 -32.80 19.40 8.93
N LYS A 95 -33.82 19.84 8.19
CA LYS A 95 -34.44 19.08 7.08
C LYS A 95 -33.56 19.01 5.82
N GLY A 96 -32.49 19.80 5.73
CA GLY A 96 -31.53 19.80 4.62
C GLY A 96 -32.08 20.33 3.28
N THR A 97 -33.11 21.18 3.28
CA THR A 97 -33.77 21.61 2.03
C THR A 97 -32.97 22.62 1.21
N SER A 98 -32.02 23.34 1.84
CA SER A 98 -31.09 24.20 1.12
C SER A 98 -29.70 24.21 1.77
N ALA A 99 -28.69 24.58 0.99
CA ALA A 99 -27.30 24.64 1.41
C ALA A 99 -26.82 26.09 1.40
N VAL A 100 -26.22 26.53 2.51
CA VAL A 100 -25.61 27.85 2.66
C VAL A 100 -24.10 27.69 2.60
N ARG A 101 -23.39 28.73 2.14
CA ARG A 101 -21.92 28.76 2.19
C ARG A 101 -21.48 28.76 3.66
N HIS A 102 -20.42 28.02 3.97
CA HIS A 102 -19.76 28.12 5.27
C HIS A 102 -19.29 29.56 5.53
N GLU A 103 -19.21 29.99 6.79
CA GLU A 103 -18.83 31.35 7.18
C GLU A 103 -17.51 31.80 6.51
N PHE A 104 -16.48 30.96 6.60
CA PHE A 104 -15.18 31.19 5.96
C PHE A 104 -15.09 30.76 4.48
N PHE A 105 -16.13 30.95 3.66
CA PHE A 105 -16.14 30.50 2.26
C PHE A 105 -15.42 31.48 1.30
N PRO A 106 -14.47 31.01 0.47
CA PRO A 106 -13.87 29.68 0.45
C PRO A 106 -12.78 29.54 1.52
N ILE A 107 -12.70 28.38 2.17
CA ILE A 107 -11.65 28.11 3.16
C ILE A 107 -10.37 27.84 2.40
N ILE A 108 -9.34 28.65 2.66
CA ILE A 108 -8.04 28.50 2.03
C ILE A 108 -7.04 28.13 3.11
N TYR A 109 -6.38 26.98 2.95
CA TYR A 109 -5.38 26.50 3.89
C TYR A 109 -4.21 25.86 3.16
N ARG A 110 -3.10 25.69 3.88
CA ARG A 110 -1.91 24.99 3.40
C ARG A 110 -1.83 23.64 4.10
N ALA A 111 -1.68 22.56 3.34
CA ALA A 111 -1.59 21.22 3.91
C ALA A 111 -0.52 20.39 3.19
N ALA A 112 0.01 19.40 3.92
CA ALA A 112 0.92 18.41 3.36
C ALA A 112 0.16 17.52 2.36
N PRO A 113 0.61 17.42 1.10
CA PRO A 113 0.14 16.37 0.21
C PRO A 113 0.73 15.01 0.64
N TYR A 114 0.28 13.93 0.01
CA TYR A 114 0.71 12.56 0.35
C TYR A 114 2.24 12.37 0.27
N GLU A 115 2.91 13.07 -0.64
CA GLU A 115 4.36 12.94 -0.84
C GLU A 115 5.20 13.51 0.31
N VAL A 116 4.60 14.37 1.16
CA VAL A 116 5.28 14.99 2.30
C VAL A 116 5.24 14.09 3.53
N GLY A 117 4.16 13.32 3.69
CA GLY A 117 4.05 12.33 4.75
C GLY A 117 4.99 11.14 4.53
N PHE A 118 4.98 10.21 5.48
CA PHE A 118 5.80 9.00 5.41
C PHE A 118 5.15 7.85 6.16
N TRP A 119 5.55 6.63 5.79
CA TRP A 119 5.17 5.41 6.50
C TRP A 119 6.24 5.03 7.52
N THR A 120 5.82 4.64 8.72
CA THR A 120 6.71 4.06 9.72
C THR A 120 7.10 2.64 9.34
N LYS A 121 8.17 2.14 9.96
CA LYS A 121 8.50 0.70 9.87
C LYS A 121 7.38 -0.11 10.53
N PRO A 122 7.09 -1.32 10.03
CA PRO A 122 6.16 -2.23 10.70
C PRO A 122 6.56 -2.44 12.16
N HIS A 123 5.62 -2.25 13.07
CA HIS A 123 5.82 -2.50 14.49
C HIS A 123 4.56 -3.11 15.10
N PHE A 124 4.75 -3.88 16.15
CA PHE A 124 3.65 -4.41 16.93
C PHE A 124 3.29 -3.40 18.01
N ARG A 125 2.02 -3.03 18.13
CA ARG A 125 1.54 -2.20 19.23
C ARG A 125 1.11 -3.08 20.40
N CYS A 126 1.60 -2.73 21.59
CA CYS A 126 1.42 -3.51 22.83
C CYS A 126 0.57 -2.78 23.87
N ASP A 127 -0.19 -1.76 23.47
CA ASP A 127 -0.77 -0.80 24.41
C ASP A 127 -2.08 -1.30 25.06
N GLY A 128 -2.44 -2.57 24.84
CA GLY A 128 -3.67 -3.22 25.32
C GLY A 128 -4.96 -2.73 24.65
N LYS A 129 -4.82 -1.87 23.64
CA LYS A 129 -5.90 -1.24 22.89
C LYS A 129 -5.90 -1.68 21.43
N VAL A 130 -4.71 -1.68 20.83
CA VAL A 130 -4.44 -2.14 19.47
C VAL A 130 -3.39 -3.24 19.53
N ASP A 131 -3.82 -4.49 19.49
CA ASP A 131 -2.94 -5.66 19.58
C ASP A 131 -2.75 -6.26 18.18
N ALA A 132 -2.07 -5.51 17.32
CA ALA A 132 -1.82 -5.90 15.93
C ALA A 132 -0.47 -5.37 15.42
N TRP A 133 0.11 -6.09 14.46
CA TRP A 133 1.19 -5.57 13.63
C TRP A 133 0.63 -4.50 12.70
N VAL A 134 1.15 -3.27 12.81
CA VAL A 134 0.66 -2.13 12.04
C VAL A 134 1.80 -1.40 11.33
N MET A 135 1.45 -0.72 10.25
CA MET A 135 2.21 0.37 9.68
C MET A 135 1.43 1.66 9.85
N THR A 136 2.11 2.72 10.28
CA THR A 136 1.48 4.02 10.52
C THR A 136 1.86 4.97 9.40
N TYR A 137 0.88 5.54 8.73
CA TYR A 137 1.10 6.69 7.87
C TYR A 137 1.06 7.95 8.72
N VAL A 138 2.07 8.81 8.56
CA VAL A 138 2.32 9.99 9.38
C VAL A 138 2.31 11.20 8.46
N SER A 139 1.44 12.16 8.72
CA SER A 139 1.33 13.39 7.93
C SER A 139 1.38 14.62 8.82
N PRO A 140 2.31 15.57 8.59
CA PRO A 140 2.35 16.81 9.35
C PRO A 140 1.21 17.73 8.94
N PHE A 141 0.67 18.48 9.90
CA PHE A 141 -0.28 19.56 9.62
C PHE A 141 0.19 20.88 10.22
N PHE A 142 -0.29 21.95 9.59
CA PHE A 142 0.23 23.29 9.80
C PHE A 142 -0.92 24.25 10.09
N GLY A 143 -0.64 25.24 10.92
CA GLY A 143 -1.54 26.33 11.22
C GLY A 143 -0.84 27.66 11.01
N LEU A 144 -1.61 28.74 11.08
CA LEU A 144 -1.02 30.06 11.21
C LEU A 144 -0.65 30.31 12.68
N ASP A 145 0.40 31.08 12.90
CA ASP A 145 0.75 31.61 14.23
C ASP A 145 -0.39 32.47 14.80
N SER A 146 -0.33 32.77 16.10
CA SER A 146 -1.29 33.59 16.85
C SER A 146 -1.52 34.95 16.19
N LEU A 147 -0.47 35.55 15.63
CA LEU A 147 -0.51 36.81 14.87
C LEU A 147 -1.02 36.65 13.43
N ARG A 148 -1.33 35.42 13.00
CA ARG A 148 -1.79 35.00 11.67
C ARG A 148 -0.88 35.40 10.49
N THR A 149 0.40 35.65 10.74
CA THR A 149 1.36 36.12 9.73
C THR A 149 2.20 35.00 9.11
N ARG A 150 2.56 33.98 9.89
CA ARG A 150 3.48 32.92 9.47
C ARG A 150 2.84 31.55 9.63
N LEU A 151 3.22 30.64 8.73
CA LEU A 151 2.88 29.23 8.84
C LEU A 151 3.77 28.60 9.91
N GLU A 152 3.17 27.76 10.75
CA GLU A 152 3.86 27.01 11.79
C GLU A 152 3.42 25.55 11.82
N PHE A 153 4.32 24.69 12.27
CA PHE A 153 4.01 23.30 12.57
C PHE A 153 3.07 23.23 13.79
N ARG A 154 1.89 22.65 13.60
CA ARG A 154 0.90 22.48 14.68
C ARG A 154 0.85 21.06 15.23
N GLY A 155 1.23 20.08 14.42
CA GLY A 155 1.21 18.69 14.86
C GLY A 155 1.26 17.69 13.72
N VAL A 156 0.82 16.47 14.03
CA VAL A 156 0.89 15.30 13.15
C VAL A 156 -0.44 14.55 13.18
N THR A 157 -0.92 14.12 12.02
CA THR A 157 -1.99 13.12 11.91
C THR A 157 -1.39 11.76 11.60
N THR A 158 -1.99 10.72 12.18
CA THR A 158 -1.57 9.35 12.01
C THR A 158 -2.74 8.46 11.60
N VAL A 159 -2.45 7.46 10.77
CA VAL A 159 -3.39 6.42 10.38
C VAL A 159 -2.68 5.10 10.45
N ASP A 160 -3.22 4.18 11.24
CA ASP A 160 -2.65 2.86 11.46
C ASP A 160 -3.39 1.81 10.61
N VAL A 161 -2.61 1.13 9.77
CA VAL A 161 -3.09 0.07 8.89
C VAL A 161 -2.48 -1.25 9.36
N PRO A 162 -3.30 -2.26 9.70
CA PRO A 162 -2.82 -3.60 10.02
C PRO A 162 -2.06 -4.19 8.84
N LEU A 163 -0.93 -4.84 9.12
CA LEU A 163 -0.16 -5.55 8.11
C LEU A 163 -1.00 -6.59 7.38
N SER A 164 -1.95 -7.22 8.07
CA SER A 164 -2.85 -8.22 7.49
C SER A 164 -3.63 -7.71 6.28
N PHE A 165 -3.86 -6.40 6.15
CA PHE A 165 -4.56 -5.83 4.99
C PHE A 165 -3.64 -5.43 3.83
N LEU A 166 -2.32 -5.53 4.02
CA LEU A 166 -1.34 -5.19 2.98
C LEU A 166 -1.04 -6.40 2.11
N GLU A 167 -0.98 -6.16 0.80
CA GLU A 167 -0.58 -7.18 -0.18
C GLU A 167 0.95 -7.25 -0.26
N LEU A 168 1.47 -8.47 -0.32
CA LEU A 168 2.91 -8.72 -0.44
C LEU A 168 3.32 -8.88 -1.90
N ASN A 169 4.33 -8.12 -2.31
CA ASN A 169 4.98 -8.32 -3.60
C ASN A 169 6.37 -8.95 -3.40
N GLN A 170 6.46 -10.26 -3.65
CA GLN A 170 7.69 -11.03 -3.50
C GLN A 170 8.57 -11.06 -4.76
N CYS A 171 8.05 -10.55 -5.88
CA CYS A 171 8.73 -10.65 -7.16
C CYS A 171 10.02 -9.82 -7.22
N PRO A 172 10.90 -10.12 -8.19
CA PRO A 172 12.13 -9.37 -8.33
C PRO A 172 11.88 -7.90 -8.68
N MET A 173 12.55 -7.00 -7.96
CA MET A 173 12.44 -5.55 -8.16
C MET A 173 13.81 -4.87 -7.99
N PRO A 174 14.02 -3.69 -8.61
CA PRO A 174 15.24 -2.91 -8.44
C PRO A 174 15.55 -2.59 -6.97
N PHE A 175 16.83 -2.36 -6.67
CA PHE A 175 17.26 -1.99 -5.32
C PHE A 175 16.60 -0.70 -4.81
N SER A 176 16.30 0.24 -5.70
CA SER A 176 15.67 1.54 -5.39
C SER A 176 14.25 1.46 -4.83
N VAL A 177 13.51 0.37 -5.05
CA VAL A 177 12.13 0.22 -4.58
C VAL A 177 12.13 -0.23 -3.11
N PRO A 178 11.54 0.53 -2.18
CA PRO A 178 11.53 0.19 -0.75
C PRO A 178 10.49 -0.89 -0.42
N ASN A 179 10.79 -2.13 -0.79
CA ASN A 179 10.00 -3.30 -0.44
C ASN A 179 10.93 -4.36 0.19
N ALA A 180 10.63 -4.74 1.43
CA ALA A 180 11.41 -5.73 2.18
C ALA A 180 11.24 -7.16 1.67
N PHE A 181 10.14 -7.45 0.96
CA PHE A 181 9.80 -8.79 0.48
C PHE A 181 10.25 -9.05 -0.96
N LYS A 182 10.80 -8.04 -1.65
CA LYS A 182 11.28 -8.21 -3.03
C LYS A 182 12.36 -9.28 -3.12
N ASN A 183 12.46 -9.93 -4.28
CA ASN A 183 13.41 -11.01 -4.54
C ASN A 183 13.29 -12.23 -3.59
N THR A 184 12.13 -12.43 -2.94
CA THR A 184 11.88 -13.62 -2.10
C THR A 184 11.04 -14.68 -2.80
N ALA A 185 10.44 -14.37 -3.95
CA ALA A 185 9.68 -15.32 -4.74
C ALA A 185 10.56 -16.51 -5.16
N ARG A 186 9.98 -17.71 -5.11
CA ARG A 186 10.64 -18.98 -5.42
C ARG A 186 10.47 -19.44 -6.87
N CYS A 187 10.05 -18.54 -7.75
CA CYS A 187 10.00 -18.82 -9.19
C CYS A 187 11.39 -19.20 -9.71
N ASP A 188 11.45 -20.17 -10.64
CA ASP A 188 12.71 -20.47 -11.32
C ASP A 188 13.13 -19.30 -12.24
N TYR A 189 14.29 -18.71 -11.97
CA TYR A 189 14.78 -17.53 -12.68
C TYR A 189 15.16 -17.82 -14.14
N LEU A 190 15.42 -19.07 -14.51
CA LEU A 190 15.79 -19.41 -15.88
C LEU A 190 14.55 -19.51 -16.78
N SER A 191 13.58 -20.33 -16.38
CA SER A 191 12.43 -20.73 -17.19
C SER A 191 11.18 -19.88 -16.95
N THR A 192 11.09 -19.15 -15.83
CA THR A 192 9.88 -18.43 -15.44
C THR A 192 10.09 -16.93 -15.18
N LYS A 193 8.98 -16.19 -15.15
CA LYS A 193 8.89 -14.77 -14.79
C LYS A 193 7.84 -14.62 -13.68
N CYS A 194 8.23 -13.95 -12.61
CA CYS A 194 7.33 -13.68 -11.48
C CYS A 194 6.42 -12.48 -11.79
N ALA A 195 5.13 -12.61 -11.45
CA ALA A 195 4.18 -11.51 -11.40
C ALA A 195 3.38 -11.57 -10.09
N PRO A 196 3.18 -10.44 -9.38
CA PRO A 196 2.39 -10.42 -8.15
C PRO A 196 0.91 -10.72 -8.46
N GLN A 197 0.23 -11.37 -7.52
CA GLN A 197 -1.18 -11.69 -7.63
C GLN A 197 -1.98 -10.84 -6.63
N ALA A 198 -2.85 -9.97 -7.14
CA ALA A 198 -3.69 -9.09 -6.33
C ALA A 198 -4.85 -9.87 -5.68
N GLY A 199 -5.41 -9.31 -4.60
CA GLY A 199 -6.55 -9.88 -3.88
C GLY A 199 -6.17 -10.90 -2.79
N PHE A 200 -4.89 -11.21 -2.66
CA PHE A 200 -4.35 -11.98 -1.55
C PHE A 200 -3.71 -11.02 -0.56
N LEU A 201 -4.20 -11.09 0.68
CA LEU A 201 -3.73 -10.30 1.80
C LEU A 201 -2.30 -10.70 2.21
N PHE A 202 -1.86 -10.33 3.41
CA PHE A 202 -0.47 -10.50 3.88
C PHE A 202 -0.05 -11.97 4.02
N MET A 203 0.20 -12.64 2.90
CA MET A 203 0.54 -14.05 2.81
C MET A 203 1.71 -14.27 1.84
N ARG A 204 2.55 -15.25 2.16
CA ARG A 204 3.60 -15.73 1.26
C ARG A 204 2.97 -16.54 0.13
N GLY A 205 3.53 -16.46 -1.06
CA GLY A 205 3.05 -17.15 -2.26
C GLY A 205 2.01 -16.38 -3.07
N SER A 206 1.72 -15.11 -2.74
CA SER A 206 0.82 -14.21 -3.51
C SER A 206 1.43 -13.73 -4.83
N TYR A 207 1.94 -14.66 -5.62
CA TYR A 207 2.52 -14.40 -6.94
C TYR A 207 2.29 -15.60 -7.85
N MET A 208 2.40 -15.37 -9.15
CA MET A 208 2.38 -16.41 -10.17
C MET A 208 3.70 -16.40 -10.93
N CYS A 209 4.17 -17.58 -11.33
CA CYS A 209 5.32 -17.75 -12.19
C CYS A 209 4.85 -18.15 -13.59
N THR A 210 4.94 -17.23 -14.54
CA THR A 210 4.61 -17.48 -15.94
C THR A 210 5.84 -17.95 -16.71
N CYS A 211 5.69 -18.86 -17.67
CA CYS A 211 6.83 -19.31 -18.46
C CYS A 211 7.40 -18.18 -19.33
N ARG A 212 8.73 -18.13 -19.45
CA ARG A 212 9.41 -17.23 -20.39
C ARG A 212 9.27 -17.73 -21.81
N MET A 213 9.52 -16.84 -22.77
CA MET A 213 9.59 -17.22 -24.19
C MET A 213 10.61 -18.35 -24.40
N GLY A 214 10.25 -19.34 -25.22
CA GLY A 214 11.05 -20.55 -25.44
C GLY A 214 10.90 -21.60 -24.34
N PHE A 215 10.08 -21.36 -23.32
CA PHE A 215 9.64 -22.34 -22.35
C PHE A 215 8.12 -22.51 -22.41
N GLU A 216 7.65 -23.71 -22.10
CA GLU A 216 6.23 -24.03 -22.06
C GLU A 216 5.84 -24.67 -20.73
N TYR A 217 4.60 -24.40 -20.35
CA TYR A 217 3.97 -25.01 -19.20
C TYR A 217 3.51 -26.41 -19.58
N TRP A 218 3.92 -27.43 -18.82
CA TRP A 218 3.76 -28.83 -19.21
C TRP A 218 2.84 -29.63 -18.29
N HIS A 219 2.36 -29.04 -17.20
CA HIS A 219 1.40 -29.71 -16.32
C HIS A 219 0.01 -29.72 -16.95
N SER A 220 -0.68 -30.86 -16.89
CA SER A 220 -2.03 -31.04 -17.44
C SER A 220 -3.10 -30.66 -16.41
N ASP A 221 -3.12 -29.40 -15.98
CA ASP A 221 -4.07 -28.88 -14.99
C ASP A 221 -4.94 -27.72 -15.54
N GLY A 222 -4.83 -27.44 -16.84
CA GLY A 222 -5.59 -26.38 -17.51
C GLY A 222 -5.09 -24.96 -17.23
N LYS A 223 -3.94 -24.81 -16.56
CA LYS A 223 -3.31 -23.50 -16.30
C LYS A 223 -2.13 -23.27 -17.23
N PHE A 224 -1.60 -22.05 -17.24
CA PHE A 224 -0.38 -21.67 -17.98
C PHE A 224 0.68 -21.01 -17.09
N TRP A 225 0.49 -21.08 -15.77
CA TRP A 225 1.38 -20.51 -14.77
C TRP A 225 1.47 -21.43 -13.55
N ILE A 226 2.57 -21.33 -12.82
CA ILE A 226 2.77 -22.00 -11.55
C ILE A 226 2.33 -21.06 -10.43
N GLU A 227 1.49 -21.52 -9.51
CA GLU A 227 1.07 -20.74 -8.35
C GLU A 227 2.20 -20.62 -7.33
N GLY A 228 2.42 -19.40 -6.83
CA GLY A 228 3.42 -19.11 -5.81
C GLY A 228 3.12 -19.81 -4.48
N SER A 229 1.84 -19.92 -4.11
CA SER A 229 1.40 -20.66 -2.92
C SER A 229 1.83 -22.13 -2.96
N LEU A 230 1.68 -22.79 -4.11
CA LEU A 230 2.14 -24.15 -4.33
C LEU A 230 3.67 -24.26 -4.25
N LEU A 231 4.39 -23.31 -4.85
CA LEU A 231 5.86 -23.27 -4.78
C LEU A 231 6.38 -23.11 -3.35
N GLU A 232 5.80 -22.19 -2.57
CA GLU A 232 6.17 -21.99 -1.16
C GLU A 232 5.89 -23.25 -0.33
N LEU A 233 4.73 -23.90 -0.54
CA LEU A 233 4.38 -25.14 0.13
C LEU A 233 5.36 -26.28 -0.20
N GLU A 234 5.65 -26.50 -1.47
CA GLU A 234 6.60 -27.55 -1.89
C GLU A 234 8.03 -27.24 -1.43
N TYR A 235 8.40 -25.96 -1.36
CA TYR A 235 9.69 -25.54 -0.80
C TYR A 235 9.78 -25.83 0.71
N GLU A 236 8.70 -25.59 1.46
CA GLU A 236 8.64 -25.93 2.89
C GLU A 236 8.76 -27.45 3.11
N LYS A 237 8.10 -28.27 2.29
CA LYS A 237 8.28 -29.73 2.30
C LYS A 237 9.72 -30.13 2.01
N LYS A 238 10.33 -29.52 0.99
CA LYS A 238 11.74 -29.75 0.63
C LYS A 238 12.67 -29.43 1.80
N ARG A 239 12.45 -28.30 2.49
CA ARG A 239 13.21 -27.89 3.67
C ARG A 239 13.02 -28.81 4.86
N ALA A 240 11.83 -29.40 5.02
CA ALA A 240 11.52 -30.36 6.07
C ALA A 240 12.07 -31.78 5.78
N GLY A 241 12.67 -32.01 4.61
CA GLY A 241 13.15 -33.34 4.20
C GLY A 241 12.03 -34.31 3.81
N ILE A 242 10.81 -33.81 3.58
CA ILE A 242 9.67 -34.59 3.10
C ILE A 242 9.71 -34.61 1.57
N PHE A 243 9.16 -35.65 0.95
CA PHE A 243 8.98 -35.70 -0.50
C PHE A 243 8.31 -34.40 -1.00
N SER A 244 9.01 -33.71 -1.91
CA SER A 244 8.57 -32.45 -2.49
C SER A 244 8.73 -32.47 -4.00
N ARG A 245 7.77 -31.88 -4.71
CA ARG A 245 7.81 -31.69 -6.16
C ARG A 245 8.49 -30.37 -6.57
N PHE A 246 9.09 -29.65 -5.62
CA PHE A 246 9.62 -28.30 -5.84
C PHE A 246 10.53 -28.19 -7.08
N ASP A 247 11.46 -29.13 -7.25
CA ASP A 247 12.42 -29.11 -8.38
C ASP A 247 11.76 -29.36 -9.75
N HIS A 248 10.56 -29.93 -9.77
CA HIS A 248 9.77 -30.15 -10.98
C HIS A 248 8.79 -29.01 -11.29
N LEU A 249 8.64 -28.03 -10.39
CA LEU A 249 7.81 -26.84 -10.61
C LEU A 249 8.59 -25.79 -11.43
N THR A 250 8.97 -26.18 -12.64
CA THR A 250 9.68 -25.35 -13.62
C THR A 250 9.06 -25.52 -15.00
N CYS A 251 9.24 -24.51 -15.87
CA CYS A 251 8.78 -24.64 -17.25
C CYS A 251 9.81 -25.44 -18.06
N ARG A 252 9.33 -26.28 -18.97
CA ARG A 252 10.22 -27.06 -19.87
C ARG A 252 10.57 -26.22 -21.08
N ARG A 253 11.70 -26.50 -21.74
CA ARG A 253 12.01 -25.84 -23.03
C ARG A 253 10.93 -26.21 -24.03
N GLY A 254 10.33 -25.21 -24.68
CA GLY A 254 9.35 -25.41 -25.73
C GLY A 254 10.02 -26.14 -26.88
N GLN A 255 9.44 -27.27 -27.29
CA GLN A 255 9.86 -27.89 -28.52
C GLN A 255 9.41 -26.99 -29.67
N ALA A 256 10.36 -26.46 -30.44
CA ALA A 256 10.03 -25.86 -31.71
C ALA A 256 9.34 -26.94 -32.54
N SER A 257 8.11 -26.67 -32.99
CA SER A 257 7.52 -27.44 -34.07
C SER A 257 8.50 -27.32 -35.23
N ALA A 258 9.29 -28.37 -35.48
CA ALA A 258 10.11 -28.41 -36.68
C ALA A 258 9.12 -28.29 -37.84
N LEU A 259 9.08 -27.11 -38.46
CA LEU A 259 8.43 -26.95 -39.75
C LEU A 259 9.19 -27.90 -40.67
N TYR A 260 8.61 -29.08 -40.92
CA TYR A 260 9.06 -29.95 -41.99
C TYR A 260 8.92 -29.13 -43.27
N GLN A 261 10.02 -28.53 -43.70
CA GLN A 261 10.13 -27.83 -44.95
C GLN A 261 10.12 -28.92 -46.03
N GLY A 262 8.92 -29.36 -46.42
CA GLY A 262 8.73 -30.32 -47.49
C GLY A 262 9.17 -29.67 -48.81
N TYR A 263 10.38 -29.98 -49.26
CA TYR A 263 10.94 -29.55 -50.56
C TYR A 263 10.25 -30.20 -51.79
N VAL A 264 8.97 -30.58 -51.70
CA VAL A 264 8.32 -31.49 -52.69
C VAL A 264 7.01 -30.94 -53.29
N PRO A 265 6.91 -29.66 -53.70
CA PRO A 265 6.03 -29.42 -54.84
C PRO A 265 6.58 -28.48 -55.92
N ILE A 266 7.87 -28.15 -55.92
CA ILE A 266 8.44 -27.28 -56.98
C ILE A 266 8.92 -28.10 -58.20
N PHE A 267 9.32 -29.37 -58.03
CA PHE A 267 9.74 -30.19 -59.17
C PHE A 267 8.59 -30.67 -60.05
N LEU A 268 7.37 -30.84 -59.50
CA LEU A 268 6.20 -31.27 -60.29
C LEU A 268 5.65 -30.17 -61.20
N SER A 269 5.79 -28.89 -60.85
CA SER A 269 5.33 -27.78 -61.70
C SER A 269 6.28 -27.50 -62.87
N VAL A 270 7.58 -27.76 -62.73
CA VAL A 270 8.55 -27.62 -63.84
C VAL A 270 8.38 -28.75 -64.86
N SER A 271 8.13 -29.99 -64.43
CA SER A 271 7.91 -31.12 -65.35
C SER A 271 6.63 -30.99 -66.18
N VAL A 272 5.56 -30.42 -65.61
CA VAL A 272 4.30 -30.18 -66.34
C VAL A 272 4.45 -29.03 -67.37
N LEU A 273 5.22 -28.00 -67.05
CA LEU A 273 5.50 -26.89 -67.99
C LEU A 273 6.41 -27.30 -69.15
N VAL A 274 7.32 -28.27 -68.95
CA VAL A 274 8.15 -28.81 -70.04
C VAL A 274 7.35 -29.74 -70.95
N LEU A 275 6.41 -30.52 -70.42
CA LEU A 275 5.54 -31.39 -71.23
C LEU A 275 4.50 -30.61 -72.04
N LEU A 276 4.01 -29.46 -71.55
CA LEU A 276 3.06 -28.61 -72.29
C LEU A 276 3.69 -27.76 -73.42
N LYS A 277 5.02 -27.75 -73.57
CA LYS A 277 5.72 -27.10 -74.69
C LYS A 277 6.08 -28.06 -75.84
N VAL A 278 5.75 -29.35 -75.70
CA VAL A 278 5.99 -30.38 -76.71
C VAL A 278 4.66 -31.05 -77.08
N VAL A 279 3.67 -30.25 -77.49
CA VAL A 279 2.56 -30.62 -78.39
C VAL A 279 2.24 -29.40 -79.24
#